data_AF-A0A6B3M5S3-F1
#
_entry.id   AF-A0A6B3M5S3-F1
#
_cell.length_a   1.000
_cell.length_b   1.000
_cell.length_c   1.000
_cell.angle_alpha   90.00
_cell.angle_beta   90.00
_cell.angle_gamma   90.00
#
_symmetry.space_group_name_H-M   'P 1'
#
loop_
_entity.id
_entity.type
_entity.pdbx_description
1 polymer ?
#
loop_
_entity_poly.entity_id
_entity_poly.type
_entity_poly.pdbx_seq_one_letter_code
_entity_poly.pdbx_strand_id
1 'polypeptide(L)'
;MSVKETEAIFTIVFRNIALSNWANLLPEAQLQMLEEVAGLINCEALLFGKKQQLALRLYGLQSYVTEVQRERIIQILALLKKPVVAELNCA
;
A
#
# COMPACT_ATOMS: atom_id res chain seq x y z
N MET A 1 -1.66 -15.86 0.54
CA MET A 1 -0.59 -15.59 1.52
C MET A 1 -1.09 -15.99 2.90
N SER A 2 -0.25 -16.66 3.68
CA SER A 2 -0.51 -16.87 5.10
C SER A 2 -0.40 -15.55 5.87
N VAL A 3 -1.00 -15.48 7.06
CA VAL A 3 -0.91 -14.31 7.95
C VAL A 3 0.56 -13.93 8.22
N LYS A 4 1.44 -14.92 8.43
CA LYS A 4 2.86 -14.67 8.71
C LYS A 4 3.59 -14.04 7.53
N GLU A 5 3.32 -14.48 6.31
CA GLU A 5 3.91 -13.90 5.10
C GLU A 5 3.41 -12.47 4.88
N THR A 6 2.11 -12.24 5.03
CA THR A 6 1.50 -10.91 4.94
C THR A 6 2.14 -9.93 5.93
N GLU A 7 2.40 -10.37 7.15
CA GLU A 7 3.03 -9.58 8.21
C GLU A 7 4.50 -9.23 7.93
N ALA A 8 5.25 -10.20 7.40
CA ALA A 8 6.63 -9.98 6.99
C ALA A 8 6.73 -8.96 5.85
N ILE A 9 5.89 -9.11 4.82
CA ILE A 9 5.82 -8.18 3.67
C ILE A 9 5.39 -6.79 4.15
N PHE A 10 4.37 -6.69 5.00
CA PHE A 10 3.96 -5.41 5.60
C PHE A 10 5.12 -4.70 6.29
N THR A 11 5.88 -5.43 7.12
CA THR A 11 6.99 -4.84 7.88
C THR A 11 8.08 -4.26 6.96
N ILE A 12 8.44 -4.99 5.91
CA ILE A 12 9.46 -4.58 4.92
C ILE A 12 8.98 -3.33 4.17
N VAL A 13 7.78 -3.40 3.59
CA VAL A 13 7.18 -2.32 2.81
C VAL A 13 7.00 -1.07 3.66
N PHE A 14 6.43 -1.21 4.85
CA PHE A 14 6.17 -0.09 5.74
C PHE A 14 7.48 0.62 6.13
N ARG A 15 8.53 -0.14 6.45
CA ARG A 15 9.84 0.41 6.78
C ARG A 15 10.46 1.18 5.61
N ASN A 16 10.41 0.61 4.40
CA ASN A 16 11.04 1.21 3.24
C ASN A 16 10.34 2.50 2.78
N ILE A 17 9.01 2.57 2.91
CA ILE A 17 8.25 3.80 2.64
C ILE A 17 8.47 4.84 3.75
N ALA A 18 8.55 4.43 5.01
CA ALA A 18 8.62 5.35 6.15
C ALA A 18 9.97 6.06 6.33
N LEU A 19 11.09 5.43 5.94
CA LEU A 19 12.44 5.89 6.29
C LEU A 19 13.12 6.75 5.22
N SER A 20 12.39 7.35 4.28
CA SER A 20 12.96 8.20 3.20
C SER A 20 13.92 7.48 2.24
N ASN A 21 14.23 6.20 2.47
CA ASN A 21 15.02 5.36 1.56
C ASN A 21 14.39 5.24 0.18
N TRP A 22 13.09 5.53 0.06
CA TRP A 22 12.36 5.61 -1.19
C TRP A 22 13.15 6.31 -2.30
N ALA A 23 13.69 7.51 -2.05
CA ALA A 23 14.40 8.28 -3.07
C ALA A 23 15.72 7.65 -3.53
N ASN A 24 16.29 6.75 -2.72
CA ASN A 24 17.53 6.03 -3.01
C ASN A 24 17.29 4.68 -3.68
N LEU A 25 16.02 4.26 -3.82
CA LEU A 25 15.67 3.04 -4.55
C LEU A 25 15.75 3.26 -6.06
N LEU A 26 16.15 2.21 -6.78
CA LEU A 26 16.00 2.17 -8.22
C LEU A 26 14.52 2.31 -8.61
N PRO A 27 14.20 2.92 -9.77
CA PRO A 27 12.81 3.09 -10.22
C PRO A 27 11.99 1.80 -10.23
N GLU A 28 12.61 0.68 -10.62
CA GLU A 28 11.98 -0.64 -10.66
C GLU A 28 11.61 -1.12 -9.25
N ALA A 29 12.50 -0.89 -8.28
CA ALA A 29 12.25 -1.23 -6.88
C ALA A 29 11.16 -0.35 -6.26
N GLN A 30 11.08 0.92 -6.66
CA GLN A 30 9.98 1.81 -6.26
C GLN A 30 8.64 1.29 -6.79
N LEU A 31 8.59 0.89 -8.06
CA LEU A 31 7.37 0.34 -8.67
C LEU A 31 6.95 -0.99 -8.04
N GLN A 32 7.88 -1.93 -7.87
CA GLN A 32 7.63 -3.21 -7.20
C GLN A 32 7.04 -2.98 -5.79
N MET A 33 7.57 -2.01 -5.05
CA MET A 33 7.08 -1.71 -3.72
C MET A 33 5.64 -1.19 -3.72
N LEU A 34 5.24 -0.39 -4.71
CA LEU A 34 3.85 0.04 -4.87
C LEU A 34 2.92 -1.13 -5.22
N GLU A 35 3.41 -2.10 -5.99
CA GLU A 35 2.67 -3.33 -6.27
C GLU A 35 2.49 -4.18 -5.02
N GLU A 36 3.52 -4.31 -4.20
CA GLU A 36 3.45 -5.00 -2.90
C GLU A 36 2.46 -4.30 -1.96
N VAL A 37 2.44 -2.95 -1.92
CA VAL A 37 1.45 -2.18 -1.15
C VAL A 37 0.03 -2.45 -1.67
N ALA A 38 -0.17 -2.49 -2.98
CA ALA A 38 -1.47 -2.80 -3.57
C ALA A 38 -1.93 -4.22 -3.18
N GLY A 39 -1.02 -5.19 -3.21
CA GLY A 39 -1.28 -6.57 -2.77
C GLY A 39 -1.65 -6.64 -1.29
N LEU A 40 -0.93 -5.91 -0.43
CA LEU A 40 -1.21 -5.81 1.00
C LEU A 40 -2.58 -5.18 1.30
N ILE A 41 -2.95 -4.12 0.59
CA ILE A 41 -4.24 -3.44 0.77
C ILE A 41 -5.41 -4.37 0.39
N ASN A 42 -5.26 -5.17 -0.66
CA ASN A 42 -6.25 -6.14 -1.09
C ASN A 42 -6.22 -7.46 -0.29
N CYS A 43 -5.20 -7.68 0.54
CA CYS A 43 -5.09 -8.89 1.34
C CYS A 43 -6.04 -8.86 2.53
N GLU A 44 -6.95 -9.83 2.63
CA GLU A 44 -7.87 -9.99 3.77
C GLU A 44 -7.13 -10.35 5.07
N ALA A 45 -6.01 -11.07 4.96
CA ALA A 45 -5.17 -11.43 6.10
C ALA A 45 -4.47 -10.21 6.74
N LEU A 46 -4.41 -9.06 6.06
CA LEU A 46 -3.84 -7.85 6.64
C LEU A 46 -4.89 -7.11 7.45
N LEU A 47 -4.60 -6.88 8.73
CA LEU A 47 -5.50 -6.14 9.62
C LEU A 47 -5.79 -4.73 9.11
N PHE A 48 -7.03 -4.27 9.29
CA PHE A 48 -7.48 -2.95 8.83
C PHE A 48 -6.60 -1.80 9.34
N GLY A 49 -6.17 -1.83 10.61
CA GLY A 49 -5.26 -0.81 11.15
C GLY A 49 -3.92 -0.72 10.42
N LYS A 50 -3.41 -1.83 9.87
CA LYS A 50 -2.18 -1.85 9.06
C LYS A 50 -2.40 -1.30 7.66
N LYS A 51 -3.57 -1.56 7.08
CA LYS A 51 -4.00 -0.90 5.84
C LYS A 51 -4.08 0.62 6.00
N GLN A 52 -4.62 1.10 7.12
CA GLN A 52 -4.64 2.54 7.45
C GLN A 52 -3.22 3.12 7.62
N GLN A 53 -2.31 2.39 8.28
CA GLN A 53 -0.92 2.80 8.42
C GLN A 53 -0.21 2.95 7.07
N LEU A 54 -0.41 2.00 6.15
CA LEU A 54 0.11 2.11 4.77
C LEU A 54 -0.48 3.33 4.05
N ALA A 55 -1.79 3.57 4.19
CA ALA A 55 -2.46 4.71 3.59
C ALA A 55 -1.82 6.04 4.00
N LEU A 56 -1.57 6.23 5.31
CA LEU A 56 -0.93 7.44 5.83
C LEU A 56 0.48 7.64 5.27
N ARG A 57 1.24 6.55 5.13
CA ARG A 57 2.58 6.60 4.54
C ARG A 57 2.53 6.97 3.06
N LEU A 58 1.61 6.40 2.31
CA LEU A 58 1.39 6.72 0.89
C LEU A 58 0.96 8.18 0.70
N TYR A 59 0.05 8.69 1.53
CA TYR A 59 -0.34 10.10 1.52
C TYR A 59 0.86 11.03 1.73
N GLY A 60 1.72 10.71 2.71
CA GLY A 60 2.94 11.47 2.94
C GLY A 60 3.92 11.39 1.76
N LEU A 61 4.05 10.21 1.14
CA LEU A 61 4.96 9.98 0.02
C LEU A 61 4.53 10.71 -1.26
N GLN A 62 3.22 10.87 -1.49
CA GLN A 62 2.65 11.45 -2.71
C GLN A 62 3.24 12.82 -3.09
N SER A 63 3.65 13.62 -2.11
CA SER A 63 4.24 14.95 -2.32
C SER A 63 5.70 14.93 -2.79
N TYR A 64 6.40 13.80 -2.68
CA TYR A 64 7.85 13.68 -2.88
C TYR A 64 8.23 12.71 -4.00
N VAL A 65 7.28 12.32 -4.84
CA VAL A 65 7.47 11.34 -5.92
C VAL A 65 7.19 11.91 -7.30
N THR A 66 7.65 11.19 -8.33
CA THR A 66 7.37 11.51 -9.74
C THR A 66 5.88 11.43 -10.03
N GLU A 67 5.45 12.01 -11.16
CA GLU A 67 4.03 11.99 -11.57
C GLU A 67 3.50 10.57 -11.77
N VAL A 68 4.27 9.69 -12.43
CA VAL A 68 3.92 8.27 -12.62
C VAL A 68 3.70 7.56 -11.29
N GLN A 69 4.57 7.79 -10.31
CA GLN A 69 4.45 7.20 -8.97
C GLN A 69 3.27 7.79 -8.21
N ARG A 70 3.04 9.09 -8.33
CA ARG A 70 1.91 9.80 -7.74
C ARG A 70 0.59 9.22 -8.24
N GLU A 71 0.43 9.01 -9.54
CA GLU A 71 -0.75 8.39 -10.14
C GLU A 71 -0.99 6.99 -9.58
N ARG A 72 0.07 6.18 -9.48
CA ARG A 72 -0.02 4.84 -8.90
C ARG A 72 -0.42 4.86 -7.43
N ILE A 73 0.14 5.78 -6.64
CA ILE A 73 -0.25 6.00 -5.24
C ILE A 73 -1.73 6.38 -5.13
N ILE A 74 -2.24 7.27 -5.99
CA ILE A 74 -3.66 7.65 -6.02
C ILE A 74 -4.56 6.44 -6.30
N GLN A 75 -4.19 5.60 -7.28
CA GLN A 75 -4.93 4.37 -7.59
C GLN A 75 -4.99 3.42 -6.38
N ILE A 76 -3.86 3.25 -5.68
CA ILE A 76 -3.79 2.39 -4.50
C ILE A 76 -4.67 2.94 -3.36
N LEU A 77 -4.62 4.25 -3.11
CA LEU A 77 -5.46 4.89 -2.09
C LEU A 77 -6.95 4.81 -2.43
N ALA A 78 -7.32 4.78 -3.72
CA ALA A 78 -8.70 4.58 -4.14
C ALA A 78 -9.22 3.17 -3.80
N LEU A 79 -8.34 2.15 -3.73
CA LEU A 79 -8.73 0.79 -3.30
C LEU A 79 -9.23 0.76 -1.85
N LEU A 80 -8.67 1.62 -0.98
CA LEU A 80 -9.11 1.76 0.41
C LEU A 80 -10.43 2.51 0.56
N LYS A 81 -10.77 3.32 -0.44
CA LYS A 81 -12.02 4.11 -0.49
C LYS A 81 -13.16 3.38 -1.20
N LYS A 82 -12.92 2.18 -1.76
CA LYS A 82 -14.03 1.36 -2.23
C LYS A 82 -14.93 1.06 -1.04
N PRO A 83 -16.18 1.51 -1.05
CA PRO A 83 -17.09 1.12 -0.02
C PRO A 83 -17.30 -0.39 -0.20
N VAL A 84 -17.36 -1.09 0.92
CA VAL A 84 -17.94 -2.44 1.03
C VAL A 84 -19.41 -2.32 0.59
N VAL A 85 -19.66 -2.21 -0.71
CA VAL A 85 -21.01 -2.12 -1.31
C VAL A 85 -21.31 -3.40 -2.10
N ALA A 86 -20.38 -4.33 -2.18
CA ALA A 86 -20.63 -5.66 -2.76
C ALA A 86 -20.95 -6.75 -1.72
N GLU A 87 -20.70 -6.53 -0.42
CA GLU A 87 -20.99 -7.52 0.64
C GLU A 87 -22.22 -7.18 1.50
N LEU A 88 -23.00 -6.17 1.11
CA LEU A 88 -24.32 -5.88 1.70
C LEU A 88 -25.49 -6.36 0.83
N ASN A 89 -25.22 -7.14 -0.23
CA ASN A 89 -26.24 -7.83 -1.02
C ASN A 89 -26.29 -9.34 -0.72
N CYS A 90 -25.95 -9.75 0.50
CA CYS A 90 -26.38 -11.03 1.06
C CYS A 90 -27.39 -10.78 2.18
N ALA A 91 -28.65 -10.59 1.79
CA ALA A 91 -29.82 -10.95 2.57
C ALA A 91 -30.96 -11.27 1.60
#